data_AF-A0A955NZT0-F1
#
_entry.id   AF-A0A955NZT0-F1
#
_cell.length_a   1.000
_cell.length_b   1.000
_cell.length_c   1.000
_cell.angle_alpha   90.00
_cell.angle_beta   90.00
_cell.angle_gamma   90.00
#
_symmetry.space_group_name_H-M   'P 1'
#
loop_
_entity.id
_entity.type
_entity.pdbx_description
1 polymer ?
#
loop_
_entity_poly.entity_id
_entity_poly.type
_entity_poly.pdbx_seq_one_letter_code
_entity_poly.pdbx_strand_id
1 'polypeptide(L)'
;MNTPELKKSFENPALEYRMQPLFRVNDEIDPKEVQWQIRSLKEQGFGGIFSICEVFHDGAPDKFLSDWWWNAVDVLAKACAEEGLEFWVYDDEDWPSGSLGGQLIEDHPEWNWHYLKSEETPVNGSGKVEIP
;
A
#
# COMPACT_ATOMS: atom_id res chain seq x y z
N MET A 1 -3.30 -23.52 -25.00
CA MET A 1 -3.37 -22.31 -25.83
C MET A 1 -2.47 -22.54 -27.04
N ASN A 2 -3.01 -22.45 -28.26
CA ASN A 2 -2.20 -22.61 -29.48
C ASN A 2 -1.47 -21.30 -29.82
N THR A 3 -0.47 -21.35 -30.70
CA THR A 3 0.34 -20.17 -31.06
C THR A 3 -0.49 -18.97 -31.57
N PRO A 4 -1.53 -19.16 -32.40
CA PRO A 4 -2.43 -18.07 -32.80
C PRO A 4 -3.16 -17.39 -31.62
N GLU A 5 -3.68 -18.15 -30.67
CA GLU A 5 -4.36 -17.62 -29.48
C GLU A 5 -3.40 -16.81 -28.60
N LEU A 6 -2.19 -17.33 -28.36
CA LEU A 6 -1.15 -16.63 -27.59
C LEU A 6 -0.75 -15.31 -28.23
N LYS A 7 -0.59 -15.27 -29.55
CA LYS A 7 -0.27 -14.03 -30.26
C LYS A 7 -1.37 -12.99 -30.06
N LYS A 8 -2.63 -13.40 -30.16
CA LYS A 8 -3.79 -12.52 -29.96
C LYS A 8 -3.86 -11.98 -28.53
N SER A 9 -3.65 -12.81 -27.51
CA SER A 9 -3.65 -12.36 -26.11
C SER A 9 -2.44 -11.49 -25.79
N PHE A 10 -1.32 -11.68 -26.49
CA PHE A 10 -0.15 -10.83 -26.34
C PHE A 10 -0.34 -9.44 -26.96
N GLU A 11 -0.99 -9.35 -28.13
CA GLU A 11 -1.31 -8.07 -28.79
C GLU A 11 -2.33 -7.24 -28.01
N ASN A 12 -3.26 -7.90 -27.30
CA ASN A 12 -4.23 -7.24 -26.43
C ASN A 12 -4.40 -8.03 -25.12
N PRO A 13 -3.55 -7.79 -24.11
CA PRO A 13 -3.60 -8.50 -22.84
C PRO A 13 -4.90 -8.24 -22.08
N ALA A 14 -5.39 -9.29 -21.41
CA ALA A 14 -6.49 -9.18 -20.45
C ALA A 14 -6.12 -8.25 -19.29
N LEU A 15 -7.13 -7.75 -18.58
CA LEU A 15 -6.97 -6.75 -17.51
C LEU A 15 -5.98 -7.19 -16.42
N GLU A 16 -6.04 -8.46 -16.02
CA GLU A 16 -5.17 -9.09 -15.02
C GLU A 16 -3.67 -9.05 -15.36
N TYR A 17 -3.31 -8.80 -16.63
CA TYR A 17 -1.93 -8.68 -17.09
C TYR A 17 -1.51 -7.23 -17.37
N ARG A 18 -2.40 -6.26 -17.16
CA ARG A 18 -2.11 -4.85 -17.37
C ARG A 18 -1.55 -4.24 -16.09
N MET A 19 -0.84 -3.13 -16.24
CA MET A 19 -0.30 -2.40 -15.09
C MET A 19 -1.42 -1.93 -14.14
N GLN A 20 -1.08 -1.91 -12.86
CA GLN A 20 -1.89 -1.35 -11.78
C GLN A 20 -1.00 -0.42 -10.96
N PRO A 21 -1.20 0.91 -11.01
CA PRO A 21 -0.37 1.83 -10.26
C PRO A 21 -0.80 1.88 -8.80
N LEU A 22 0.12 2.28 -7.93
CA LEU A 22 -0.25 2.76 -6.61
C LEU A 22 -1.07 4.05 -6.78
N PHE A 23 -2.28 4.04 -6.25
CA PHE A 23 -3.17 5.20 -6.21
C PHE A 23 -3.11 5.79 -4.81
N ARG A 24 -2.33 6.85 -4.65
CA ARG A 24 -2.13 7.53 -3.37
C ARG A 24 -3.34 8.38 -3.04
N VAL A 25 -3.98 8.07 -1.92
CA VAL A 25 -5.07 8.86 -1.39
C VAL A 25 -4.48 9.84 -0.37
N ASN A 26 -4.26 11.06 -0.81
CA ASN A 26 -3.48 12.07 -0.09
C ASN A 26 -4.15 13.45 -0.05
N ASP A 27 -5.41 13.53 -0.44
CA ASP A 27 -6.25 14.70 -0.31
C ASP A 27 -7.69 14.25 -0.09
N GLU A 28 -8.59 15.21 0.15
CA GLU A 28 -10.02 14.96 0.23
C GLU A 28 -10.57 14.28 -1.02
N ILE A 29 -11.53 13.37 -0.82
CA ILE A 29 -12.13 12.60 -1.90
C ILE A 29 -13.29 13.38 -2.54
N ASP A 30 -13.10 13.81 -3.78
CA ASP A 30 -14.21 14.19 -4.68
C ASP A 30 -14.55 13.01 -5.60
N PRO A 31 -15.75 12.40 -5.48
CA PRO A 31 -16.17 11.31 -6.34
C PRO A 31 -16.09 11.60 -7.84
N LYS A 32 -16.30 12.86 -8.27
CA LYS A 32 -16.21 13.23 -9.69
C LYS A 32 -14.78 13.23 -10.19
N GLU A 33 -13.86 13.72 -9.37
CA GLU A 33 -12.43 13.70 -9.69
C GLU A 33 -11.93 12.26 -9.73
N VAL A 34 -12.26 11.45 -8.73
CA VAL A 34 -11.91 10.03 -8.71
C VAL A 34 -12.42 9.33 -9.97
N GLN A 35 -13.69 9.51 -10.35
CA GLN A 35 -14.23 8.91 -11.57
C GLN A 35 -13.43 9.31 -12.81
N TRP A 36 -13.07 10.59 -12.92
CA TRP A 36 -12.27 11.09 -14.03
C TRP A 36 -10.86 10.48 -14.05
N GLN A 37 -10.18 10.39 -12.91
CA GLN A 37 -8.85 9.80 -12.79
C GLN A 37 -8.86 8.30 -13.15
N ILE A 38 -9.82 7.53 -12.62
CA ILE A 38 -9.98 6.10 -12.93
C ILE A 38 -10.26 5.87 -14.40
N ARG A 39 -11.14 6.67 -15.01
CA ARG A 39 -11.39 6.62 -16.44
C ARG A 39 -10.14 6.96 -17.26
N SER A 40 -9.38 7.97 -16.85
CA SER A 40 -8.13 8.36 -17.53
C SER A 40 -7.12 7.21 -17.51
N LEU A 41 -7.02 6.46 -16.40
CA LEU A 41 -6.17 5.27 -16.31
C LEU A 41 -6.63 4.17 -17.28
N LYS A 42 -7.94 3.91 -17.38
CA LYS A 42 -8.47 2.96 -18.37
C LYS A 42 -8.11 3.35 -19.81
N GLU A 43 -8.27 4.63 -20.15
CA GLU A 43 -7.96 5.16 -21.49
C GLU A 43 -6.47 5.00 -21.84
N GLN A 44 -5.58 5.02 -20.83
CA GLN A 44 -4.15 4.76 -20.97
C GLN A 44 -3.78 3.27 -20.99
N GLY A 45 -4.75 2.37 -20.80
CA GLY A 45 -4.54 0.92 -20.87
C GLY A 45 -4.16 0.25 -19.54
N PHE A 46 -4.39 0.91 -18.39
CA PHE A 46 -4.24 0.27 -17.09
C PHE A 46 -5.34 -0.77 -16.84
N GLY A 47 -5.05 -1.77 -16.01
CA GLY A 47 -5.97 -2.84 -15.64
C GLY A 47 -6.73 -2.61 -14.34
N GLY A 48 -6.26 -1.67 -13.52
CA GLY A 48 -6.74 -1.45 -12.17
C GLY A 48 -5.87 -0.48 -11.41
N ILE A 49 -6.12 -0.37 -10.10
CA ILE A 49 -5.31 0.40 -9.15
C ILE A 49 -5.07 -0.37 -7.86
N PHE A 50 -4.02 0.01 -7.15
CA PHE A 50 -3.76 -0.37 -5.77
C PHE A 50 -3.84 0.87 -4.89
N SER A 51 -4.96 1.06 -4.21
CA SER A 51 -5.20 2.23 -3.36
C SER A 51 -4.39 2.16 -2.08
N ILE A 52 -3.75 3.27 -1.71
CA ILE A 52 -2.94 3.38 -0.49
C ILE A 52 -3.30 4.67 0.24
N CYS A 53 -3.52 4.57 1.55
CA CYS A 53 -3.65 5.74 2.42
C CYS A 53 -2.25 6.31 2.62
N GLU A 54 -1.99 7.52 2.11
CA GLU A 54 -0.68 8.16 2.27
C GLU A 54 -0.58 8.77 3.68
N VAL A 55 0.57 8.59 4.33
CA VAL A 55 0.82 9.19 5.65
C VAL A 55 0.84 10.71 5.51
N PHE A 56 0.02 11.37 6.31
CA PHE A 56 0.05 12.81 6.42
C PHE A 56 0.99 13.20 7.56
N HIS A 57 2.20 13.63 7.23
CA HIS A 57 3.07 14.28 8.20
C HIS A 57 2.54 15.70 8.52
N ASP A 58 2.88 16.23 9.70
CA ASP A 58 2.57 17.59 10.17
C ASP A 58 1.19 17.84 10.83
N GLY A 59 0.65 16.85 11.55
CA GLY A 59 -0.49 17.05 12.46
C GLY A 59 -1.86 17.03 11.80
N ALA A 60 -1.95 16.45 10.60
CA ALA A 60 -3.22 15.99 10.05
C ALA A 60 -3.82 14.89 10.94
N PRO A 61 -5.15 14.79 11.04
CA PRO A 61 -5.79 13.72 11.79
C PRO A 61 -5.54 12.35 11.14
N ASP A 62 -5.37 11.31 11.96
CA ASP A 62 -5.19 9.93 11.50
C ASP A 62 -6.37 9.53 10.60
N LYS A 63 -6.07 9.31 9.32
CA LYS A 63 -7.09 8.98 8.33
C LYS A 63 -7.21 7.48 8.13
N PHE A 64 -6.12 6.73 8.25
CA PHE A 64 -6.13 5.28 8.07
C PHE A 64 -7.08 4.58 9.06
N LEU A 65 -7.87 3.63 8.56
CA LEU A 65 -8.95 2.92 9.27
C LEU A 65 -10.11 3.77 9.82
N SER A 66 -10.08 5.10 9.67
CA SER A 66 -11.21 5.96 10.02
C SER A 66 -12.38 5.84 9.02
N ASP A 67 -13.54 6.39 9.37
CA ASP A 67 -14.69 6.49 8.45
C ASP A 67 -14.33 7.20 7.13
N TRP A 68 -13.40 8.14 7.18
CA TRP A 68 -12.93 8.84 5.99
C TRP A 68 -12.21 7.89 5.02
N TRP A 69 -11.34 7.01 5.54
CA TRP A 69 -10.62 6.05 4.71
C TRP A 69 -11.56 5.04 4.08
N TRP A 70 -12.52 4.52 4.86
CA TRP A 70 -13.52 3.60 4.32
C TRP A 70 -14.43 4.26 3.27
N ASN A 71 -14.74 5.55 3.41
CA ASN A 71 -15.41 6.31 2.36
C ASN A 71 -14.55 6.45 1.09
N ALA A 72 -13.24 6.71 1.23
CA ALA A 72 -12.33 6.76 0.10
C ALA A 72 -12.26 5.43 -0.65
N VAL A 73 -12.13 4.32 0.08
CA VAL A 73 -12.16 2.95 -0.45
C VAL A 73 -13.46 2.68 -1.21
N ASP A 74 -14.62 3.03 -0.65
CA ASP A 74 -15.92 2.83 -1.29
C ASP A 74 -16.06 3.62 -2.60
N VAL A 75 -15.64 4.90 -2.61
CA VAL A 75 -15.66 5.75 -3.81
C VAL A 75 -14.74 5.19 -4.90
N LEU A 76 -13.52 4.78 -4.55
CA LEU A 76 -12.57 4.20 -5.51
C LEU A 76 -13.06 2.86 -6.05
N ALA A 77 -13.55 1.98 -5.17
CA ALA A 77 -14.08 0.67 -5.56
C ALA A 77 -15.24 0.81 -6.55
N LYS A 78 -16.17 1.74 -6.29
CA LYS A 78 -17.29 2.03 -7.19
C LYS A 78 -16.80 2.55 -8.55
N ALA A 79 -15.90 3.52 -8.57
CA ALA A 79 -15.36 4.07 -9.81
C ALA A 79 -14.65 3.01 -10.67
N CYS A 80 -13.82 2.16 -10.04
CA CYS A 80 -13.18 1.03 -10.71
C CYS A 80 -14.19 0.03 -11.27
N ALA A 81 -15.21 -0.34 -10.48
CA ALA A 81 -16.25 -1.26 -10.91
C ALA A 81 -17.05 -0.72 -12.11
N GLU A 82 -17.40 0.57 -12.11
CA GLU A 82 -18.09 1.23 -13.23
C GLU A 82 -17.25 1.23 -14.51
N GLU A 83 -15.94 1.43 -14.39
CA GLU A 83 -15.02 1.39 -15.52
C GLU A 83 -14.59 -0.03 -15.92
N GLY A 84 -14.94 -1.06 -15.15
CA GLY A 84 -14.52 -2.43 -15.37
C GLY A 84 -13.02 -2.65 -15.14
N LEU A 85 -12.44 -1.92 -14.18
CA LEU A 85 -11.06 -2.03 -13.74
C LEU A 85 -10.98 -2.81 -12.42
N GLU A 86 -9.86 -3.48 -12.18
CA GLU A 86 -9.58 -4.10 -10.89
C GLU A 86 -9.30 -3.05 -9.80
N PHE A 87 -9.68 -3.38 -8.59
CA PHE A 87 -9.47 -2.54 -7.42
C PHE A 87 -8.83 -3.34 -6.30
N TRP A 88 -7.74 -2.81 -5.77
CA TRP A 88 -7.03 -3.35 -4.62
C TRP A 88 -6.89 -2.27 -3.55
N VAL A 89 -6.91 -2.71 -2.29
CA VAL A 89 -6.71 -1.86 -1.11
C VAL A 89 -5.44 -2.33 -0.42
N TYR A 90 -4.53 -1.40 -0.14
CA TYR A 90 -3.39 -1.62 0.72
C TYR A 90 -3.88 -1.73 2.17
N ASP A 91 -3.53 -2.82 2.84
CA ASP A 91 -3.97 -3.15 4.19
C ASP A 91 -3.15 -2.44 5.29
N ASP A 92 -2.44 -1.37 4.92
CA ASP A 92 -1.64 -0.54 5.82
C ASP A 92 -1.64 0.93 5.40
N GLU A 93 -1.11 1.80 6.26
CA GLU A 93 -0.83 3.20 5.95
C GLU A 93 0.61 3.33 5.44
N ASP A 94 0.75 3.75 4.18
CA ASP A 94 2.03 3.83 3.48
C ASP A 94 2.89 2.54 3.61
N TRP A 95 4.22 2.66 3.64
CA TRP A 95 5.17 1.55 3.74
C TRP A 95 6.12 1.74 4.93
N PRO A 96 6.54 0.68 5.66
CA PRO A 96 6.27 -0.75 5.44
C PRO A 96 4.96 -1.26 6.05
N SER A 97 4.39 -2.34 5.45
CA SER A 97 3.19 -2.98 5.97
C SER A 97 3.45 -3.89 7.18
N GLY A 98 2.37 -4.19 7.90
CA GLY A 98 2.31 -5.00 9.12
C GLY A 98 2.20 -4.20 10.41
N SER A 99 2.06 -2.87 10.36
CA SER A 99 2.04 -2.00 11.55
C SER A 99 0.70 -1.30 11.81
N LEU A 100 -0.25 -1.38 10.88
CA LEU A 100 -1.55 -0.70 10.95
C LEU A 100 -1.38 0.83 11.10
N GLY A 101 -0.51 1.43 10.29
CA GLY A 101 -0.13 2.84 10.40
C GLY A 101 0.57 3.16 11.73
N GLY A 102 1.39 2.22 12.23
CA GLY A 102 2.08 2.34 13.52
C GLY A 102 1.22 2.00 14.75
N GLN A 103 -0.11 2.02 14.65
CA GLN A 103 -1.03 1.78 15.79
C GLN A 103 -0.73 0.45 16.51
N LEU A 104 -0.41 -0.61 15.74
CA LEU A 104 -0.09 -1.91 16.32
C LEU A 104 1.13 -1.87 17.24
N ILE A 105 2.15 -1.10 16.85
CA ILE A 105 3.41 -0.99 17.59
C ILE A 105 3.29 -0.01 18.75
N GLU A 106 2.42 1.00 18.64
CA GLU A 106 2.10 1.90 19.75
C GLU A 106 1.39 1.14 20.88
N ASP A 107 0.40 0.31 20.54
CA ASP A 107 -0.34 -0.50 21.51
C ASP A 107 0.46 -1.71 22.01
N HIS A 108 1.29 -2.31 21.14
CA HIS A 108 2.11 -3.49 21.43
C HIS A 108 3.58 -3.29 21.03
N PRO A 109 4.36 -2.50 21.80
CA PRO A 109 5.77 -2.29 21.50
C PRO A 109 6.60 -3.58 21.46
N GLU A 110 6.15 -4.62 22.15
CA GLU A 110 6.77 -5.94 22.17
C GLU A 110 6.59 -6.75 20.88
N TRP A 111 5.70 -6.34 19.96
CA TRP A 111 5.50 -6.99 18.65
C TRP A 111 6.36 -6.40 17.55
N ASN A 112 7.19 -5.41 17.88
CA ASN A 112 8.07 -4.76 16.92
C ASN A 112 9.12 -5.74 16.36
N TRP A 113 9.71 -5.40 15.22
CA TRP A 113 10.79 -6.20 14.65
C TRP A 113 11.97 -6.24 15.63
N HIS A 114 12.50 -7.44 15.86
CA HIS A 114 13.66 -7.64 16.70
C HIS A 114 14.89 -7.83 15.83
N TYR A 115 16.02 -7.25 16.25
CA TYR A 115 17.30 -7.45 15.60
C TYR A 115 18.36 -7.82 16.63
N LEU A 116 19.33 -8.63 16.19
CA LEU A 116 20.50 -8.93 17.00
C LEU A 116 21.46 -7.74 16.94
N LYS A 117 21.75 -7.16 18.10
CA LYS A 117 22.79 -6.14 18.24
C LYS A 117 24.05 -6.79 18.80
N SER A 118 25.17 -6.63 18.11
CA SER A 118 26.48 -7.04 18.65
C SER A 118 27.02 -5.92 19.53
N GLU A 119 27.50 -6.28 20.72
CA GLU A 119 28.24 -5.39 21.61
C GLU A 119 29.59 -6.05 21.92
N GLU A 120 30.68 -5.32 21.66
CA GLU A 120 32.03 -5.81 21.83
C GLU A 120 32.73 -5.00 22.92
N THR A 121 33.28 -5.67 23.91
CA THR A 121 34.10 -5.05 24.96
C THR A 121 35.52 -5.63 24.91
N PRO A 122 36.51 -4.89 24.39
CA PRO A 122 37.88 -5.35 24.39
C PRO A 122 38.44 -5.36 25.82
N VAL A 123 39.09 -6.47 26.21
CA VAL A 123 39.69 -6.62 27.54
C VAL A 123 41.15 -7.06 27.48
N ASN A 124 41.95 -6.54 28.42
CA ASN A 124 43.36 -6.85 28.58
C ASN A 124 43.61 -7.50 29.95
N GLY A 125 44.25 -8.68 29.95
CA GLY A 125 44.61 -9.40 31.16
C GLY A 125 43.47 -10.25 31.75
N SER A 126 43.65 -10.69 33.00
CA SER A 126 42.64 -11.48 33.71
C SER A 126 41.71 -10.58 34.51
N GLY A 127 40.40 -10.76 34.35
CA GLY A 127 39.36 -9.97 35.00
C GLY A 127 37.98 -10.54 34.73
N LYS A 128 36.97 -10.03 35.44
CA LYS A 128 35.56 -10.33 35.15
C LYS A 128 34.97 -9.18 34.33
N VAL A 129 34.18 -9.51 33.31
CA VAL A 129 33.42 -8.54 32.51
C VAL A 129 31.94 -8.83 32.73
N GLU A 130 31.17 -7.78 32.97
CA GLU A 130 29.72 -7.83 32.91
C GLU A 130 29.30 -7.22 31.57
N ILE A 131 28.61 -8.01 30.75
CA ILE A 131 27.98 -7.53 29.52
C ILE A 131 26.51 -7.28 29.86
N PRO A 132 25.91 -6.15 29.43
CA PRO A 132 24.50 -5.82 29.68
C PRO A 132 23.51 -6.87 29.18
#